data_AF-A0A0M8Z7Q1-F1
#
_entry.id   AF-A0A0M8Z7Q1-F1
#
_cell.length_a   1.000
_cell.length_b   1.000
_cell.length_c   1.000
_cell.angle_alpha   90.00
_cell.angle_beta   90.00
_cell.angle_gamma   90.00
#
_symmetry.space_group_name_H-M   'P 1'
#
loop_
_entity.id
_entity.type
_entity.pdbx_description
1 polymer ?
#
loop_
_entity_poly.entity_id
_entity_poly.type
_entity_poly.pdbx_seq_one_letter_code
_entity_poly.pdbx_strand_id
1 'polypeptide(L)'
;QHLDVGVFRESWAQVMRRHPILRTGFWTTGDNRALQLVWADLPIPLEVADWRDGSAEERRARLEAYLAGDRARGFGPEDAPQWRMLLARTGEERYELVWSAHHTILDGWSISLVLGDAVRWYGALLEGRVLDRPAPRPYRDYVAWLGEQDLRQAEDYWRHTLQDV
;
A
#
# COMPACT_ATOMS: atom_id res chain seq x y z
N GLN A 1 -8.91 -11.95 21.00
CA GLN A 1 -9.89 -11.67 19.93
C GLN A 1 -9.43 -12.39 18.69
N HIS A 2 -10.27 -13.27 18.15
CA HIS A 2 -10.00 -13.96 16.88
C HIS A 2 -10.06 -12.96 15.71
N LEU A 3 -9.05 -12.98 14.84
CA LEU A 3 -9.06 -12.22 13.59
C LEU A 3 -9.89 -12.98 12.55
N ASP A 4 -10.92 -12.35 12.00
CA ASP A 4 -11.66 -12.88 10.86
C ASP A 4 -10.93 -12.51 9.56
N VAL A 5 -10.30 -13.51 8.94
CA VAL A 5 -9.49 -13.32 7.72
C VAL A 5 -10.36 -12.87 6.53
N GLY A 6 -11.62 -13.28 6.47
CA GLY A 6 -12.55 -12.87 5.42
C GLY A 6 -12.89 -11.38 5.54
N VAL A 7 -13.22 -10.94 6.76
CA VAL A 7 -13.50 -9.53 7.05
C VAL A 7 -12.25 -8.67 6.90
N PHE A 8 -11.07 -9.19 7.26
CA PHE A 8 -9.79 -8.52 7.01
C PHE A 8 -9.53 -8.31 5.52
N ARG A 9 -9.76 -9.34 4.69
CA ARG A 9 -9.62 -9.20 3.23
C ARG A 9 -10.59 -8.17 2.66
N GLU A 10 -11.85 -8.20 3.10
CA GLU A 10 -12.86 -7.25 2.63
C GLU A 10 -12.59 -5.82 3.11
N SER A 11 -12.06 -5.64 4.32
CA SER A 11 -11.71 -4.29 4.80
C SER A 11 -10.63 -3.65 3.93
N TRP A 12 -9.61 -4.42 3.52
CA TRP A 12 -8.62 -3.96 2.57
C TRP A 12 -9.18 -3.74 1.16
N ALA A 13 -10.19 -4.52 0.74
CA ALA A 13 -10.90 -4.24 -0.51
C ALA A 13 -11.61 -2.88 -0.47
N GLN A 14 -12.25 -2.52 0.65
CA GLN A 14 -12.83 -1.19 0.83
C GLN A 14 -11.78 -0.07 0.81
N VAL A 15 -10.62 -0.29 1.43
CA VAL A 15 -9.48 0.64 1.41
C VAL A 15 -8.97 0.84 -0.02
N MET A 16 -8.77 -0.24 -0.78
CA MET A 16 -8.28 -0.19 -2.16
C MET A 16 -9.28 0.49 -3.11
N ARG A 17 -10.59 0.27 -2.91
CA ARG A 17 -11.64 0.98 -3.65
C ARG A 17 -11.64 2.48 -3.33
N ARG A 18 -11.45 2.83 -2.05
CA ARG A 18 -11.43 4.22 -1.56
C ARG A 18 -10.22 5.01 -2.05
N HIS A 19 -9.06 4.37 -2.19
CA HIS A 19 -7.78 5.01 -2.51
C HIS A 19 -7.25 4.53 -3.86
N PRO A 20 -7.54 5.25 -4.97
CA PRO A 20 -7.12 4.83 -6.31
C PRO A 20 -5.61 4.57 -6.46
N ILE A 21 -4.77 5.23 -5.66
CA ILE A 21 -3.32 5.05 -5.69
C ILE A 21 -2.88 3.61 -5.36
N LEU A 22 -3.67 2.88 -4.56
CA LEU A 22 -3.41 1.48 -4.20
C LEU A 22 -3.68 0.51 -5.35
N ARG A 23 -4.31 0.98 -6.43
CA ARG A 23 -4.59 0.23 -7.66
C ARG A 23 -3.95 0.91 -8.88
N THR A 24 -2.90 1.68 -8.64
CA THR A 24 -2.09 2.34 -9.67
C THR A 24 -0.85 1.51 -9.99
N GLY A 25 -0.54 1.35 -11.27
CA GLY A 25 0.78 0.92 -11.76
C GLY A 25 1.41 1.97 -12.69
N PHE A 26 2.67 1.77 -13.07
CA PHE A 26 3.47 2.76 -13.81
C PHE A 26 3.98 2.21 -15.13
N TRP A 27 3.81 2.98 -16.20
CA TRP A 27 4.27 2.61 -17.54
C TRP A 27 5.11 3.71 -18.16
N THR A 28 6.11 3.32 -18.92
CA THR A 28 6.89 4.24 -19.76
C THR A 28 6.51 4.01 -21.21
N THR A 29 6.06 5.07 -21.86
CA THR A 29 5.77 5.09 -23.29
C THR A 29 7.05 5.07 -24.12
N GLY A 30 6.95 4.73 -25.41
CA GLY A 30 8.11 4.72 -26.31
C GLY A 30 8.81 6.08 -26.46
N ASP A 31 8.14 7.18 -26.15
CA ASP A 31 8.70 8.53 -26.09
C ASP A 31 9.14 8.95 -24.67
N ASN A 32 9.40 7.98 -23.80
CA ASN A 32 9.93 8.14 -22.45
C ASN A 32 9.06 8.97 -21.49
N ARG A 33 7.75 9.07 -21.73
CA ARG A 33 6.81 9.65 -20.76
C ARG A 33 6.31 8.59 -19.79
N ALA A 34 6.39 8.90 -18.50
CA ALA A 34 5.81 8.10 -17.44
C ALA A 34 4.30 8.32 -17.33
N LEU A 35 3.53 7.23 -17.27
CA LEU A 35 2.09 7.20 -17.11
C LEU A 35 1.73 6.46 -15.82
N GLN A 36 0.67 6.93 -15.16
CA GLN A 36 0.02 6.23 -14.05
C GLN A 36 -1.30 5.64 -14.54
N LEU A 37 -1.43 4.31 -14.51
CA LEU A 37 -2.66 3.61 -14.89
C LEU A 37 -3.40 3.16 -13.64
N VAL A 38 -4.64 3.60 -13.50
CA VAL A 38 -5.51 3.32 -12.35
C VAL A 38 -6.50 2.22 -12.73
N TRP A 39 -6.28 1.01 -12.22
CA TRP A 39 -7.04 -0.20 -12.58
C TRP A 39 -8.41 -0.23 -11.91
N ALA A 40 -9.51 -0.32 -12.68
CA ALA A 40 -10.87 -0.23 -12.16
C ALA A 40 -11.15 -1.13 -10.94
N ASP A 41 -10.68 -2.37 -10.99
CA ASP A 41 -10.69 -3.31 -9.87
C ASP A 41 -9.46 -4.23 -9.96
N LEU A 42 -9.00 -4.73 -8.82
CA LEU A 42 -7.88 -5.67 -8.71
C LEU A 42 -8.11 -6.58 -7.48
N PRO A 43 -7.66 -7.84 -7.54
CA PRO A 43 -7.71 -8.71 -6.38
C PRO A 43 -6.80 -8.16 -5.27
N ILE A 44 -7.20 -8.39 -4.02
CA ILE A 44 -6.37 -8.02 -2.88
C ILE A 44 -5.13 -8.91 -2.83
N PRO A 45 -3.91 -8.33 -2.88
CA PRO A 45 -2.63 -9.06 -2.89
C PRO A 45 -2.28 -9.57 -1.49
N LEU A 46 -3.16 -10.40 -0.91
CA LEU A 46 -3.06 -10.95 0.44
C LEU A 46 -2.82 -12.46 0.37
N GLU A 47 -1.60 -12.84 0.73
CA GLU A 47 -1.20 -14.20 1.07
C GLU A 47 -1.61 -14.52 2.51
N VAL A 48 -2.19 -15.70 2.73
CA VAL A 48 -2.56 -16.18 4.06
C VAL A 48 -1.81 -17.47 4.32
N ALA A 49 -1.09 -17.54 5.43
CA ALA A 49 -0.31 -18.71 5.83
C ALA A 49 -0.67 -19.18 7.24
N ASP A 50 -0.54 -20.47 7.48
CA ASP A 50 -0.62 -21.05 8.82
C ASP A 50 0.78 -21.50 9.25
N TRP A 51 1.36 -20.79 10.21
CA TRP A 51 2.66 -21.04 10.82
C TRP A 51 2.53 -21.39 12.30
N ARG A 52 1.39 -21.98 12.70
CA ARG A 52 1.17 -22.41 14.09
C ARG A 52 2.01 -23.62 14.47
N ASP A 53 2.46 -24.40 13.50
CA ASP A 53 3.38 -25.51 13.69
C ASP A 53 4.81 -25.02 13.99
N GLY A 54 5.65 -25.95 14.45
CA GLY A 54 7.06 -25.69 14.75
C GLY A 54 7.32 -24.89 16.04
N SER A 55 8.60 -24.80 16.41
CA SER A 55 9.09 -24.02 17.55
C SER A 55 9.03 -22.51 17.29
N ALA A 56 9.27 -21.71 18.33
CA ALA A 56 9.34 -20.25 18.18
C ALA A 56 10.49 -19.83 17.26
N GLU A 57 11.61 -20.55 17.29
CA GLU A 57 12.78 -20.35 16.44
C GLU A 57 12.48 -20.67 14.98
N GLU A 58 11.76 -21.77 14.71
CA GLU A 58 11.35 -22.15 13.35
C GLU A 58 10.39 -21.10 12.75
N ARG A 59 9.44 -20.58 13.54
CA ARG A 59 8.55 -19.49 13.11
C ARG A 59 9.30 -18.20 12.83
N ARG A 60 10.28 -17.85 13.66
CA ARG A 60 11.17 -16.69 13.43
C ARG A 60 11.94 -16.85 12.11
N ALA A 61 12.53 -18.02 11.89
CA ALA A 61 13.28 -18.30 10.67
C ALA A 61 12.40 -18.22 9.41
N ARG A 62 11.14 -18.68 9.48
CA ARG A 62 10.16 -18.52 8.39
C ARG A 62 9.86 -17.06 8.09
N LEU A 63 9.64 -16.24 9.12
CA LEU A 63 9.43 -14.80 8.96
C LEU A 63 10.65 -14.12 8.33
N GLU A 64 11.86 -14.42 8.82
CA GLU A 64 13.10 -13.85 8.28
C GLU A 64 13.33 -14.24 6.82
N ALA A 65 13.09 -15.51 6.47
CA ALA A 65 13.17 -16.00 5.10
C ALA A 65 12.13 -15.32 4.20
N TYR A 66 10.89 -15.15 4.68
CA TYR A 66 9.86 -14.42 3.95
C TYR A 66 10.27 -12.97 3.70
N LEU A 67 10.73 -12.27 4.74
CA LEU A 67 11.17 -10.87 4.63
C LEU A 67 12.36 -10.70 3.69
N ALA A 68 13.32 -11.64 3.71
CA ALA A 68 14.45 -11.63 2.78
C ALA A 68 13.99 -11.85 1.33
N GLY A 69 13.12 -12.83 1.09
CA GLY A 69 12.55 -13.10 -0.22
C GLY A 69 11.69 -11.95 -0.74
N ASP A 70 10.89 -11.34 0.13
CA ASP A 70 10.03 -10.21 -0.23
C ASP A 70 10.84 -8.97 -0.64
N ARG A 71 11.90 -8.66 0.11
CA ARG A 71 12.83 -7.57 -0.25
C ARG A 71 13.56 -7.86 -1.56
N ALA A 72 14.03 -9.09 -1.76
CA ALA A 72 14.72 -9.50 -2.98
C ALA A 72 13.80 -9.47 -4.22
N ARG A 73 12.52 -9.82 -4.04
CA ARG A 73 11.51 -9.74 -5.10
C ARG A 73 11.30 -8.30 -5.59
N GLY A 74 11.37 -7.31 -4.69
CA GLY A 74 11.17 -5.90 -5.04
C GLY A 74 9.79 -5.64 -5.65
N PHE A 75 9.66 -4.56 -6.41
CA PHE A 75 8.48 -4.28 -7.23
C PHE A 75 8.93 -3.79 -8.61
N GLY A 76 8.39 -4.40 -9.67
CA GLY A 76 8.55 -3.92 -11.03
C GLY A 76 7.66 -2.68 -11.28
N PRO A 77 8.04 -1.75 -12.17
CA PRO A 77 7.22 -0.57 -12.47
C PRO A 77 5.81 -0.92 -12.98
N GLU A 78 5.72 -1.99 -13.77
CA GLU A 78 4.48 -2.47 -14.38
C GLU A 78 3.66 -3.38 -13.46
N ASP A 79 4.17 -3.70 -12.27
CA ASP A 79 3.42 -4.48 -11.28
C ASP A 79 2.17 -3.70 -10.84
N ALA A 80 1.03 -4.39 -10.81
CA ALA A 80 -0.20 -3.87 -10.27
C ALA A 80 -0.90 -4.94 -9.42
N PRO A 81 -1.21 -4.66 -8.13
CA PRO A 81 -0.91 -3.42 -7.42
C PRO A 81 0.57 -3.33 -6.95
N GLN A 82 1.02 -2.10 -6.67
CA GLN A 82 2.37 -1.78 -6.15
C GLN A 82 2.54 -2.03 -4.64
N TRP A 83 1.80 -2.99 -4.09
CA TRP A 83 1.85 -3.41 -2.70
C TRP A 83 1.37 -4.86 -2.54
N ARG A 84 1.69 -5.49 -1.41
CA ARG A 84 1.26 -6.85 -1.07
C ARG A 84 1.34 -7.11 0.42
N MET A 85 0.60 -8.11 0.88
CA MET A 85 0.55 -8.51 2.28
C MET A 85 0.72 -10.02 2.45
N LEU A 86 1.36 -10.38 3.55
CA LEU A 86 1.26 -11.70 4.17
C LEU A 86 0.56 -11.55 5.51
N LEU A 87 -0.45 -12.38 5.74
CA LEU A 87 -1.05 -12.59 7.05
C LEU A 87 -0.77 -14.04 7.49
N ALA A 88 0.20 -14.21 8.37
CA ALA A 88 0.59 -15.53 8.88
C ALA A 88 0.01 -15.76 10.27
N ARG A 89 -0.78 -16.82 10.45
CA ARG A 89 -1.26 -17.24 11.77
C ARG A 89 -0.14 -17.96 12.52
N THR A 90 0.29 -17.44 13.66
CA THR A 90 1.41 -17.99 14.46
C THR A 90 0.96 -18.61 15.79
N GLY A 91 -0.33 -18.51 16.13
CA GLY A 91 -0.95 -19.16 17.27
C GLY A 91 -2.48 -19.13 17.16
N GLU A 92 -3.20 -19.60 18.18
CA GLU A 92 -4.68 -19.61 18.12
C GLU A 92 -5.28 -18.21 17.92
N GLU A 93 -4.74 -17.19 18.57
CA GLU A 93 -5.13 -15.79 18.39
C GLU A 93 -3.93 -14.88 18.10
N ARG A 94 -2.89 -15.41 17.45
CA ARG A 94 -1.68 -14.66 17.14
C ARG A 94 -1.43 -14.68 15.64
N TYR A 95 -1.14 -13.51 15.11
CA TYR A 95 -0.89 -13.28 13.69
C TYR A 95 0.31 -12.36 13.52
N GLU A 96 1.09 -12.62 12.49
CA GLU A 96 2.10 -11.71 11.95
C GLU A 96 1.57 -11.14 10.64
N LEU A 97 1.59 -9.81 10.52
CA LEU A 97 1.23 -9.11 9.30
C LEU A 97 2.49 -8.46 8.73
N VAL A 98 2.86 -8.87 7.52
CA VAL A 98 3.86 -8.18 6.71
C VAL A 98 3.13 -7.41 5.63
N TRP A 99 3.35 -6.10 5.55
CA TRP A 99 2.84 -5.25 4.48
C TRP A 99 4.00 -4.56 3.80
N SER A 100 4.13 -4.80 2.50
CA SER A 100 5.16 -4.21 1.65
C SER A 100 4.48 -3.36 0.59
N ALA A 101 4.95 -2.13 0.41
CA ALA A 101 4.43 -1.19 -0.58
C ALA A 101 5.58 -0.40 -1.21
N HIS A 102 5.48 -0.12 -2.50
CA HIS A 102 6.45 0.71 -3.20
C HIS A 102 6.25 2.19 -2.83
N HIS A 103 7.35 2.92 -2.58
CA HIS A 103 7.29 4.31 -2.08
C HIS A 103 6.73 5.30 -3.13
N THR A 104 6.56 4.88 -4.39
CA THR A 104 5.90 5.71 -5.42
C THR A 104 4.40 5.86 -5.21
N ILE A 105 3.76 4.99 -4.41
CA ILE A 105 2.32 5.04 -4.16
C ILE A 105 1.96 5.54 -2.75
N LEU A 106 2.91 5.50 -1.80
CA LEU A 106 2.70 5.87 -0.40
C LEU A 106 3.94 6.55 0.18
N ASP A 107 3.69 7.39 1.18
CA ASP A 107 4.68 8.03 2.04
C ASP A 107 4.37 7.76 3.52
N GLY A 108 5.24 8.20 4.43
CA GLY A 108 5.06 7.96 5.87
C GLY A 108 3.74 8.48 6.44
N TRP A 109 3.18 9.54 5.86
CA TRP A 109 1.91 10.13 6.31
C TRP A 109 0.71 9.30 5.83
N SER A 110 0.67 8.99 4.54
CA SER A 110 -0.40 8.22 3.91
C SER A 110 -0.48 6.77 4.41
N ILE A 111 0.64 6.16 4.80
CA ILE A 111 0.67 4.85 5.48
C ILE A 111 -0.28 4.82 6.69
N SER A 112 -0.20 5.84 7.55
CA SER A 112 -1.03 5.93 8.77
C SER A 112 -2.51 6.11 8.43
N LEU A 113 -2.82 6.86 7.38
CA LEU A 113 -4.21 7.06 6.91
C LEU A 113 -4.82 5.77 6.37
N VAL A 114 -4.05 5.02 5.56
CA VAL A 114 -4.46 3.74 4.97
C VAL A 114 -4.70 2.69 6.05
N LEU A 115 -3.75 2.52 6.98
CA LEU A 115 -3.92 1.58 8.10
C LEU A 115 -5.12 1.96 8.98
N GLY A 116 -5.30 3.25 9.25
CA GLY A 116 -6.47 3.74 9.97
C GLY A 116 -7.78 3.38 9.25
N ASP A 117 -7.84 3.52 7.92
CA ASP A 117 -9.03 3.14 7.14
C ASP A 117 -9.26 1.62 7.18
N ALA A 118 -8.20 0.80 7.11
CA ALA A 118 -8.30 -0.66 7.22
C ALA A 118 -8.91 -1.09 8.56
N VAL A 119 -8.44 -0.51 9.68
CA VAL A 119 -8.97 -0.79 11.03
C VAL A 119 -10.43 -0.36 11.15
N ARG A 120 -10.79 0.82 10.65
CA ARG A 120 -12.16 1.32 10.70
C ARG A 120 -13.12 0.44 9.91
N TRP A 121 -12.74 0.07 8.68
CA TRP A 121 -13.55 -0.81 7.85
C TRP A 121 -13.67 -2.20 8.47
N TYR A 122 -12.58 -2.75 9.00
CA TYR A 122 -12.62 -4.03 9.69
C TYR A 122 -13.62 -4.02 10.85
N GLY A 123 -13.55 -3.03 11.74
CA GLY A 123 -14.50 -2.90 12.86
C GLY A 123 -15.95 -2.72 12.40
N ALA A 124 -16.19 -1.89 11.39
CA ALA A 124 -17.54 -1.69 10.86
C ALA A 124 -18.13 -2.97 10.23
N LEU A 125 -17.33 -3.70 9.46
CA LEU A 125 -17.75 -4.94 8.83
C LEU A 125 -18.04 -6.05 9.85
N LEU A 126 -17.25 -6.15 10.93
CA LEU A 126 -17.54 -7.06 12.05
C LEU A 126 -18.90 -6.77 12.71
N GLU A 127 -19.31 -5.51 12.74
CA GLU A 127 -20.58 -5.07 13.30
C GLU A 127 -21.72 -5.04 12.26
N GLY A 128 -21.47 -5.48 11.01
CA GLY A 128 -22.45 -5.42 9.92
C GLY A 128 -22.83 -3.99 9.51
N ARG A 129 -22.00 -2.99 9.83
CA ARG A 129 -22.23 -1.58 9.52
C ARG A 129 -21.54 -1.16 8.23
N VAL A 130 -22.20 -0.28 7.48
CA VAL A 130 -21.60 0.44 6.36
C VAL A 130 -20.97 1.73 6.88
N LEU A 131 -19.72 2.02 6.52
CA LEU A 131 -19.15 3.35 6.75
C LEU A 131 -19.44 4.23 5.54
N ASP A 132 -20.26 5.26 5.76
CA ASP A 132 -20.34 6.35 4.82
C ASP A 132 -19.16 7.30 5.06
N ARG A 133 -18.24 7.37 4.10
CA ARG A 133 -17.07 8.25 4.18
C ARG A 133 -16.92 8.99 2.85
N PRO A 134 -16.84 10.34 2.86
CA PRO A 134 -16.59 11.09 1.64
C PRO A 134 -15.30 10.61 0.99
N ALA A 135 -15.30 10.47 -0.33
CA ALA A 135 -14.11 10.06 -1.07
C ALA A 135 -12.96 11.06 -0.78
N PRO A 136 -11.72 10.58 -0.58
CA PRO A 136 -10.58 11.49 -0.49
C PRO A 136 -10.43 12.26 -1.80
N ARG A 137 -9.84 13.44 -1.74
CA ARG A 137 -9.47 14.16 -2.96
C ARG A 137 -8.54 13.28 -3.78
N PRO A 138 -8.82 13.03 -5.07
CA PRO A 138 -8.05 12.08 -5.85
C PRO A 138 -6.65 12.63 -6.14
N TYR A 139 -5.64 11.76 -6.10
CA TYR A 139 -4.24 12.15 -6.32
C TYR A 139 -4.00 12.80 -7.70
N ARG A 140 -4.82 12.46 -8.71
CA ARG A 140 -4.78 13.10 -10.03
C ARG A 140 -4.92 14.63 -9.97
N ASP A 141 -5.65 15.17 -8.99
CA ASP A 141 -5.83 16.61 -8.83
C ASP A 141 -4.51 17.27 -8.42
N TYR A 142 -3.72 16.60 -7.57
CA TYR A 142 -2.38 17.04 -7.21
C TYR A 142 -1.45 16.99 -8.42
N VAL A 143 -1.51 15.93 -9.22
CA VAL A 143 -0.71 15.81 -10.45
C VAL A 143 -1.08 16.90 -11.46
N ALA A 144 -2.37 17.20 -11.62
CA ALA A 144 -2.84 18.28 -12.49
C ALA A 144 -2.33 19.65 -11.99
N TRP A 145 -2.52 19.95 -10.70
CA TRP A 145 -1.99 21.15 -10.08
C TRP A 145 -0.46 21.27 -10.27
N LEU A 146 0.28 20.18 -10.08
CA LEU A 146 1.73 20.17 -10.25
C LEU A 146 2.15 20.53 -11.68
N GLY A 147 1.38 20.07 -12.67
CA GLY A 147 1.59 20.40 -14.09
C GLY A 147 1.36 21.88 -14.44
N GLU A 148 0.70 22.64 -13.57
CA GLU A 148 0.45 24.09 -13.73
C GLU A 148 1.55 24.95 -13.09
N GLN A 149 2.50 24.36 -12.36
CA GLN A 149 3.53 25.12 -11.63
C GLN A 149 4.68 25.57 -12.55
N ASP A 150 5.25 26.76 -12.29
CA ASP A 150 6.45 27.23 -13.00
C ASP A 150 7.72 26.58 -12.41
N LEU A 151 8.23 25.57 -13.10
CA LEU A 151 9.45 24.87 -12.68
C LEU A 151 10.69 25.76 -12.70
N ARG A 152 10.73 26.85 -13.48
CA ARG A 152 11.87 27.78 -13.47
C ARG A 152 11.95 28.55 -12.16
N GLN A 153 10.81 28.96 -11.62
CA GLN A 153 10.77 29.62 -10.32
C GLN A 153 11.30 28.68 -9.22
N ALA A 154 10.92 27.40 -9.26
CA ALA A 154 11.44 26.41 -8.33
C ALA A 154 12.95 26.18 -8.52
N GLU A 155 13.43 26.11 -9.76
CA GLU A 155 14.85 25.98 -10.08
C GLU A 155 15.66 27.17 -9.57
N ASP A 156 15.23 28.40 -9.86
CA ASP A 156 15.89 29.64 -9.45
C ASP A 156 16.00 29.72 -7.92
N TYR A 157 14.93 29.36 -7.21
CA TYR A 157 14.92 29.29 -5.75
C TYR A 157 15.99 28.32 -5.23
N TRP A 158 16.06 27.10 -5.76
CA TRP A 158 17.01 26.09 -5.30
C TRP A 158 18.45 26.44 -5.68
N ARG A 159 18.69 26.99 -6.88
CA ARG A 159 20.00 27.48 -7.28
C ARG A 159 20.51 28.55 -6.32
N HIS A 160 19.68 29.53 -5.98
CA HIS A 160 20.06 30.57 -5.04
C HIS A 160 20.29 30.02 -3.62
N THR A 161 19.41 29.13 -3.16
CA THR A 161 19.50 28.56 -1.80
C THR A 161 20.74 27.69 -1.61
N LEU A 162 21.15 26.96 -2.65
CA LEU A 162 22.27 26.01 -2.62
C LEU A 162 23.57 26.58 -3.18
N GLN A 163 23.63 27.88 -3.49
CA GLN A 163 24.78 28.49 -4.18
C GLN A 163 26.10 28.41 -3.37
N ASP A 164 26.01 28.30 -2.04
CA ASP A 164 27.14 28.30 -1.09
C ASP A 164 27.23 26.99 -0.27
N VAL A 165 26.57 25.92 -0.73
CA VAL A 165 26.65 24.56 -0.14
C VAL A 165 27.66 23.73 -0.94
#